data_AF-C0CNI1-F1
#
_entry.id   AF-C0CNI1-F1
#
_cell.length_a   1.000
_cell.length_b   1.000
_cell.length_c   1.000
_cell.angle_alpha   90.00
_cell.angle_beta   90.00
_cell.angle_gamma   90.00
#
_symmetry.space_group_name_H-M   'P 1'
#
loop_
_entity.id
_entity.type
_entity.pdbx_description
1 polymer ?
#
loop_
_entity_poly.entity_id
_entity_poly.type
_entity_poly.pdbx_seq_one_letter_code
_entity_poly.pdbx_strand_id
1 'polypeptide(L)' 'MIASIIEELPDKDELRRLMEKGGCMTTVEELGLSRKIIRKTMQISPYMRNRLTLMRFLKMMEID' A
#
# COMPACT_ATOMS: atom_id res chain seq x y z
N MET A 1 -16.84 5.95 -15.55
CA MET A 1 -17.08 6.17 -14.10
C MET A 1 -16.02 5.40 -13.33
N ILE A 2 -15.66 5.81 -12.10
CA ILE A 2 -14.68 5.07 -11.29
C ILE A 2 -15.10 3.60 -11.06
N ALA A 3 -16.41 3.32 -11.00
CA ALA A 3 -16.94 1.97 -10.80
C ALA A 3 -16.49 0.94 -11.84
N SER A 4 -16.45 1.29 -13.13
CA SER A 4 -16.04 0.35 -14.18
C SER A 4 -14.55 -0.03 -14.08
N ILE A 5 -13.71 0.89 -13.61
CA ILE A 5 -12.28 0.61 -13.37
C ILE A 5 -12.13 -0.35 -12.19
N ILE A 6 -12.97 -0.24 -11.16
CA ILE A 6 -12.92 -1.14 -10.00
C ILE A 6 -13.29 -2.57 -10.41
N GLU A 7 -14.27 -2.73 -11.31
CA GLU A 7 -14.67 -4.05 -11.82
C GLU A 7 -13.56 -4.74 -12.64
N GLU A 8 -12.66 -3.97 -13.25
CA GLU A 8 -11.51 -4.48 -14.02
C GLU A 8 -10.30 -4.82 -13.15
N LEU A 9 -10.30 -4.47 -11.85
CA LEU A 9 -9.15 -4.74 -10.98
C LEU A 9 -9.05 -6.25 -10.69
N PRO A 10 -7.82 -6.80 -10.70
CA PRO A 10 -7.61 -8.19 -10.31
C PRO A 10 -8.02 -8.39 -8.85
N ASP A 11 -8.52 -9.59 -8.55
CA ASP A 11 -8.74 -9.97 -7.16
C ASP A 11 -7.41 -10.13 -6.41
N LYS A 12 -7.51 -10.28 -5.09
CA LYS A 12 -6.35 -10.38 -4.20
C LYS A 12 -5.40 -11.53 -4.58
N ASP A 13 -5.94 -12.69 -4.93
CA ASP A 13 -5.16 -13.90 -5.15
C ASP A 13 -4.51 -13.86 -6.55
N GLU A 14 -5.22 -13.33 -7.54
CA GLU A 14 -4.66 -13.01 -8.85
C GLU A 14 -3.54 -11.99 -8.75
N LEU A 15 -3.73 -10.89 -8.01
CA LEU A 15 -2.69 -9.89 -7.82
C LEU A 15 -1.44 -10.51 -7.18
N ARG A 16 -1.62 -11.34 -6.15
CA ARG A 16 -0.51 -12.04 -5.50
C ARG A 16 0.25 -12.94 -6.47
N ARG A 17 -0.47 -13.75 -7.25
CA ARG A 17 0.11 -14.64 -8.27
C ARG A 17 0.92 -13.86 -9.31
N LEU A 18 0.42 -12.70 -9.76
CA LEU A 18 1.13 -11.84 -10.71
C LEU A 18 2.42 -11.26 -10.11
N MET A 19 2.39 -10.84 -8.85
CA MET A 19 3.56 -10.35 -8.13
C MET A 19 4.62 -11.46 -7.94
N GLU A 20 4.19 -12.65 -7.53
CA GLU A 20 5.08 -13.81 -7.36
C GLU A 20 5.71 -14.22 -8.70
N LYS A 21 4.93 -14.24 -9.79
CA LYS A 21 5.44 -14.50 -11.15
C LYS A 21 6.50 -13.47 -11.58
N GLY A 22 6.35 -12.23 -11.14
CA GLY A 22 7.32 -11.15 -11.38
C GLY A 22 8.54 -11.17 -10.47
N GLY A 23 8.66 -12.14 -9.54
CA GLY A 23 9.74 -12.19 -8.55
C GLY A 23 9.67 -11.06 -7.51
N CYS A 24 8.50 -10.43 -7.35
CA CYS A 24 8.30 -9.36 -6.39
C CYS A 24 8.13 -9.93 -4.98
N MET A 25 8.75 -9.28 -4.01
CA MET A 25 8.49 -9.57 -2.60
C MET A 25 7.09 -9.06 -2.22
N THR A 26 6.30 -9.94 -1.60
CA THR A 26 4.90 -9.71 -1.24
C THR A 26 4.70 -9.44 0.25
N THR A 27 5.73 -9.68 1.07
CA THR A 27 5.68 -9.48 2.52
C THR A 27 6.89 -8.68 3.02
N VAL A 28 6.77 -8.07 4.20
CA VAL A 28 7.89 -7.35 4.83
C VAL A 28 8.96 -8.31 5.35
N GLU A 29 8.57 -9.54 5.66
CA GLU A 29 9.48 -10.59 6.10
C GLU A 29 10.45 -11.00 4.98
N GLU A 30 9.96 -11.06 3.73
CA GLU A 30 10.79 -11.34 2.56
C GLU A 30 11.87 -10.25 2.34
N LEU A 31 11.64 -9.03 2.82
CA LEU A 31 12.61 -7.93 2.84
C LEU A 31 13.60 -8.02 4.02
N GLY A 32 13.46 -9.01 4.91
CA GLY A 32 14.23 -9.10 6.15
C GLY A 32 13.79 -8.10 7.23
N LEU A 33 12.60 -7.51 7.11
CA LEU A 33 12.09 -6.50 8.02
C LEU A 33 11.04 -7.06 8.99
N SER A 34 11.01 -6.53 10.21
CA SER A 34 9.99 -6.87 11.21
C SER A 34 8.67 -6.14 10.94
N ARG A 35 7.51 -6.81 11.11
CA ARG A 35 6.17 -6.17 11.05
C ARG A 35 6.02 -4.94 11.93
N LYS A 36 6.80 -4.84 13.02
CA LYS A 36 6.81 -3.67 13.90
C LYS A 36 7.12 -2.37 13.15
N ILE A 37 7.83 -2.44 12.01
CA ILE A 37 8.18 -1.27 11.22
C ILE A 37 7.00 -0.73 10.41
N ILE A 38 6.02 -1.57 10.03
CA ILE A 38 4.90 -1.20 9.15
C ILE A 38 4.16 0.02 9.69
N ARG A 39 3.79 -0.01 10.98
CA ARG A 39 3.03 1.08 11.61
C ARG A 39 3.80 2.40 11.58
N LYS A 40 5.09 2.37 11.91
CA LYS A 40 5.95 3.57 11.89
C LYS A 40 6.08 4.12 10.48
N THR A 41 6.32 3.24 9.49
CA THR A 41 6.44 3.66 8.09
C THR A 41 5.14 4.25 7.56
N MET A 42 3.98 3.69 7.92
CA MET A 42 2.68 4.24 7.51
C MET A 42 2.46 5.65 8.05
N GLN A 43 2.82 5.92 9.31
CA GLN A 43 2.70 7.25 9.92
C GLN A 43 3.58 8.30 9.24
N ILE A 44 4.78 7.88 8.78
CA ILE A 44 5.75 8.77 8.14
C ILE A 44 5.49 8.90 6.62
N SER A 45 4.84 7.90 6.00
CA SER A 45 4.57 7.84 4.56
C SER A 45 3.97 9.13 3.94
N PRO A 46 3.09 9.90 4.63
CA PRO A 46 2.53 11.13 4.07
C PRO A 46 3.55 12.27 3.95
N TYR A 47 4.69 12.19 4.64
CA TYR A 47 5.72 13.22 4.65
C TYR A 47 6.89 12.90 3.69
N MET A 48 6.94 11.68 3.16
CA MET A 48 8.06 11.21 2.33
C MET A 48 8.00 11.65 0.87
N ARG A 49 6.80 11.97 0.34
CA ARG A 49 6.60 12.36 -1.06
C ARG A 49 5.63 13.53 -1.15
N ASN A 50 5.89 14.47 -2.06
CA ASN A 50 4.98 15.58 -2.36
C ASN A 50 3.78 15.10 -3.21
N ARG A 51 2.96 14.21 -2.64
CA ARG A 51 1.75 13.67 -3.27
C ARG A 51 0.60 13.68 -2.26
N LEU A 52 -0.55 14.20 -2.67
CA LEU A 52 -1.80 14.05 -1.92
C LEU A 52 -2.26 12.60 -2.02
N THR A 53 -1.99 11.83 -0.97
CA THR A 53 -2.49 10.47 -0.77
C THR A 53 -3.61 10.48 0.27
N LEU A 54 -4.46 9.44 0.31
CA LEU A 54 -5.49 9.32 1.36
C LEU A 54 -4.88 9.43 2.76
N MET A 55 -3.72 8.81 3.00
CA MET A 55 -3.00 8.91 4.28
C MET A 55 -2.59 10.35 4.61
N ARG A 56 -2.27 11.18 3.60
CA ARG A 56 -2.00 12.61 3.79
C ARG A 56 -3.26 13.38 4.13
N PHE A 57 -4.37 13.08 3.48
CA PHE A 57 -5.68 13.67 3.81
C PHE A 57 -6.10 13.35 5.23
N LEU A 58 -6.02 12.08 5.65
CA LEU A 58 -6.35 11.67 7.01
C LEU A 58 -5.53 12.45 8.04
N LYS A 59 -4.22 12.62 7.82
CA LYS A 59 -3.37 13.45 8.67
C LYS A 59 -3.71 14.94 8.66
N MET A 60 -4.09 15.50 7.51
CA MET A 60 -4.54 16.90 7.40
C MET A 60 -5.89 17.13 8.10
N MET A 61 -6.73 16.10 8.17
CA MET A 61 -8.02 16.12 8.86
C MET A 61 -7.92 15.75 10.35
N GLU A 62 -6.71 15.52 10.86
CA GLU A 62 -6.46 15.09 12.25
C GLU A 62 -7.17 13.77 12.62
N ILE A 63 -7.34 12.88 11.63
CA ILE A 63 -7.91 11.54 11.78
C ILE A 63 -6.76 10.52 11.82
N ASP A 64 -6.63 9.81 12.95
CA ASP A 64 -5.57 8.82 13.21
C ASP A 64 -5.92 7.39 12.77
#